data_AF-A0A968NP44-F1
#
_entry.id   AF-A0A968NP44-F1
#
_cell.length_a   1.000
_cell.length_b   1.000
_cell.length_c   1.000
_cell.angle_alpha   90.00
_cell.angle_beta   90.00
_cell.angle_gamma   90.00
#
_symmetry.space_group_name_H-M   'P 1'
#
loop_
_entity.id
_entity.type
_entity.pdbx_description
1 polymer ?
#
loop_
_entity_poly.entity_id
_entity_poly.type
_entity_poly.pdbx_seq_one_letter_code
_entity_poly.pdbx_strand_id
1 'polypeptide(L)'
;MKSLLKDKWGALALLFALGGWATLCALDNDGGRNLGCLGKRHWTTGPLNATEDPDGDGYTNLMEYYYHTNPLDRQSKPVLHIDVPASDDVQVGFFAPMGQRFELEAVDDLLTGNWTSLSGMQTGNNATLVYSENPTGMQKRFFRVMPQGAADSEPDDLDAFEESLLGTSDYSTDSDGDGASDAREVIEGTDPLSSASHPAVWKTQWRYLQYDFDDYPPENGGRRGWLWTSAGWDGTTPTDEEISSEIAWPSLSGILETKQPFPQSPTESAGLLAASDGNGSLLPNPPCYHATLTHYRVWAKQQPPTPTQFALHGVIVTERTINGVEEPRQARGVSLSIPAGQTVSSAFVDLKAGFTTNPSGNQYKWEYVQETLIPVEMKADAGMIGVVGDMV
;
A
#
# COMPACT_ATOMS: atom_id res chain seq x y z
N MET A 1 -34.81 -31.83 -33.96
CA MET A 1 -33.41 -31.83 -34.44
C MET A 1 -32.77 -30.57 -33.90
N LYS A 2 -32.06 -30.69 -32.78
CA LYS A 2 -30.57 -30.67 -32.75
C LYS A 2 -30.04 -29.30 -33.22
N SER A 3 -29.77 -28.40 -32.28
CA SER A 3 -28.41 -28.17 -31.74
C SER A 3 -27.46 -27.59 -32.78
N LEU A 4 -26.93 -26.38 -32.54
CA LEU A 4 -25.50 -26.12 -32.36
C LEU A 4 -25.21 -24.62 -32.51
N LEU A 5 -24.34 -24.13 -31.61
CA LEU A 5 -23.71 -22.81 -31.49
C LEU A 5 -24.32 -21.91 -30.39
N LYS A 6 -24.29 -22.25 -29.09
CA LYS A 6 -23.16 -22.16 -28.12
C LYS A 6 -21.74 -21.88 -28.66
N ASP A 7 -21.10 -20.92 -27.99
CA ASP A 7 -19.67 -20.58 -28.01
C ASP A 7 -19.23 -19.58 -29.07
N LYS A 8 -19.01 -18.32 -28.62
CA LYS A 8 -17.80 -17.48 -28.83
C LYS A 8 -18.08 -15.97 -28.79
N TRP A 9 -18.28 -15.44 -27.59
CA TRP A 9 -17.81 -14.11 -27.12
C TRP A 9 -17.65 -14.31 -25.60
N GLY A 10 -16.47 -14.49 -25.00
CA GLY A 10 -15.16 -13.89 -25.30
C GLY A 10 -15.16 -12.50 -24.69
N ALA A 11 -14.53 -12.35 -23.52
CA ALA A 11 -14.43 -11.16 -22.70
C ALA A 11 -14.56 -9.84 -23.47
N LEU A 12 -15.57 -9.03 -23.14
CA LEU A 12 -15.69 -7.66 -23.61
C LEU A 12 -15.21 -6.75 -22.48
N ALA A 13 -13.90 -6.51 -22.43
CA ALA A 13 -13.34 -5.40 -21.67
C ALA A 13 -13.78 -4.10 -22.37
N LEU A 14 -14.74 -3.39 -21.78
CA LEU A 14 -15.06 -2.03 -22.18
C LEU A 14 -14.01 -1.09 -21.58
N LEU A 15 -13.11 -0.61 -22.43
CA LEU A 15 -12.23 0.52 -22.16
C LEU A 15 -13.09 1.78 -22.02
N PHE A 16 -13.41 2.22 -20.79
CA PHE A 16 -14.02 3.53 -20.55
C PHE A 16 -12.93 4.57 -20.21
N ALA A 17 -13.01 5.70 -20.91
CA ALA A 17 -12.09 6.83 -20.82
C ALA A 17 -12.04 7.47 -19.41
N LEU A 18 -10.85 7.42 -18.79
CA LEU A 18 -10.11 8.44 -18.02
C LEU A 18 -10.81 9.67 -17.37
N GLY A 19 -12.07 9.61 -16.92
CA GLY A 19 -12.74 10.82 -16.42
C GLY A 19 -13.70 10.72 -15.24
N GLY A 20 -13.93 9.54 -14.65
CA GLY A 20 -15.02 9.35 -13.68
C GLY A 20 -14.65 8.81 -12.30
N TRP A 21 -13.39 8.48 -12.04
CA TRP A 21 -13.01 7.64 -10.89
C TRP A 21 -12.97 8.38 -9.54
N ALA A 22 -12.64 9.67 -9.55
CA ALA A 22 -12.24 10.43 -8.37
C ALA A 22 -13.36 10.82 -7.36
N THR A 23 -14.65 10.62 -7.67
CA THR A 23 -15.74 11.22 -6.86
C THR A 23 -16.52 10.26 -5.98
N LEU A 24 -16.34 8.94 -6.09
CA LEU A 24 -17.16 7.96 -5.34
C LEU A 24 -16.45 7.34 -4.13
N CYS A 25 -15.12 7.20 -4.16
CA CYS A 25 -14.39 6.48 -3.12
C CYS A 25 -14.11 7.31 -1.86
N ALA A 26 -14.04 8.64 -1.95
CA ALA A 26 -13.84 9.54 -0.80
C ALA A 26 -15.02 9.57 0.21
N LEU A 27 -16.00 8.67 0.08
CA LEU A 27 -17.23 8.55 0.87
C LEU A 27 -17.31 7.23 1.64
N ASP A 28 -16.31 6.35 1.56
CA ASP A 28 -16.21 5.18 2.43
C ASP A 28 -15.16 5.45 3.52
N ASN A 29 -15.62 5.90 4.68
CA ASN A 29 -14.77 6.21 5.84
C ASN A 29 -15.30 5.49 7.09
N ASP A 30 -15.95 4.33 6.93
CA ASP A 30 -16.63 3.62 8.04
C ASP A 30 -16.13 2.21 8.35
N GLY A 31 -15.10 1.74 7.63
CA GLY A 31 -14.43 0.46 7.87
C GLY A 31 -15.27 -0.74 7.43
N GLY A 32 -15.75 -0.73 6.19
CA GLY A 32 -16.40 -1.87 5.54
C GLY A 32 -17.83 -2.16 5.99
N ARG A 33 -18.56 -1.17 6.56
CA ARG A 33 -19.95 -1.35 7.02
C ARG A 33 -21.00 -0.85 6.04
N ASN A 34 -20.59 -0.18 4.96
CA ASN A 34 -21.42 0.25 3.84
C ASN A 34 -20.93 -0.37 2.51
N LEU A 35 -21.62 -0.06 1.40
CA LEU A 35 -21.16 -0.44 0.06
C LEU A 35 -19.74 0.07 -0.18
N GLY A 36 -18.80 -0.83 -0.47
CA GLY A 36 -17.40 -0.52 -0.78
C GLY A 36 -17.23 0.41 -1.98
N CYS A 37 -15.99 0.83 -2.22
CA CYS A 37 -15.58 1.76 -3.28
C CYS A 37 -16.14 1.37 -4.66
N LEU A 38 -16.15 0.07 -4.98
CA LEU A 38 -16.70 -0.51 -6.20
C LEU A 38 -18.12 -1.03 -6.01
N GLY A 39 -18.52 -1.41 -4.79
CA GLY A 39 -19.90 -1.79 -4.46
C GLY A 39 -20.94 -0.73 -4.84
N LYS A 40 -20.59 0.56 -4.71
CA LYS A 40 -21.44 1.68 -5.17
C LYS A 40 -21.55 1.81 -6.70
N ARG A 41 -20.66 1.16 -7.47
CA ARG A 41 -20.54 1.30 -8.93
C ARG A 41 -20.83 0.01 -9.72
N HIS A 42 -20.72 -1.17 -9.10
CA HIS A 42 -20.87 -2.48 -9.76
C HIS A 42 -22.23 -2.66 -10.46
N TRP A 43 -23.28 -2.02 -9.95
CA TRP A 43 -24.65 -2.21 -10.44
C TRP A 43 -25.24 -1.02 -11.22
N THR A 44 -24.65 0.18 -11.17
CA THR A 44 -25.30 1.37 -11.77
C THR A 44 -24.35 2.47 -12.27
N THR A 45 -24.92 3.50 -12.91
CA THR A 45 -24.27 4.77 -13.29
C THR A 45 -24.33 5.85 -12.20
N GLY A 46 -24.68 5.52 -10.96
CA GLY A 46 -24.82 6.46 -9.83
C GLY A 46 -24.69 5.82 -8.43
N PRO A 47 -24.64 6.62 -7.35
CA PRO A 47 -24.46 6.12 -5.99
C PRO A 47 -25.74 5.45 -5.46
N LEU A 48 -25.62 4.23 -4.94
CA LEU A 48 -26.66 3.52 -4.19
C LEU A 48 -26.46 3.70 -2.68
N ASN A 49 -27.55 3.95 -1.95
CA ASN A 49 -27.54 4.00 -0.48
C ASN A 49 -27.67 2.58 0.10
N ALA A 50 -26.71 2.16 0.92
CA ALA A 50 -26.62 0.81 1.51
C ALA A 50 -27.92 0.28 2.13
N THR A 51 -28.77 1.17 2.67
CA THR A 51 -30.00 0.80 3.42
C THR A 51 -31.28 0.82 2.59
N GLU A 52 -31.21 1.27 1.33
CA GLU A 52 -32.38 1.35 0.45
C GLU A 52 -32.60 0.02 -0.30
N ASP A 53 -33.85 -0.20 -0.71
CA ASP A 53 -34.32 -1.34 -1.52
C ASP A 53 -35.05 -0.76 -2.75
N PRO A 54 -34.32 -0.42 -3.84
CA PRO A 54 -34.90 0.29 -4.98
C PRO A 54 -35.88 -0.54 -5.82
N ASP A 55 -35.69 -1.86 -5.91
CA ASP A 55 -36.55 -2.74 -6.70
C ASP A 55 -37.70 -3.38 -5.88
N GLY A 56 -37.68 -3.16 -4.57
CA GLY A 56 -38.71 -3.48 -3.60
C GLY A 56 -38.83 -4.97 -3.32
N ASP A 57 -37.77 -5.75 -3.55
CA ASP A 57 -37.78 -7.21 -3.39
C ASP A 57 -37.58 -7.68 -1.93
N GLY A 58 -37.28 -6.74 -1.03
CA GLY A 58 -37.09 -6.93 0.40
C GLY A 58 -35.63 -6.98 0.84
N TYR A 59 -34.66 -6.83 -0.07
CA TYR A 59 -33.24 -6.80 0.23
C TYR A 59 -32.69 -5.39 0.04
N THR A 60 -31.82 -4.95 0.96
CA THR A 60 -31.18 -3.65 0.79
C THR A 60 -29.98 -3.77 -0.13
N ASN A 61 -29.57 -2.66 -0.75
CA ASN A 61 -28.39 -2.58 -1.61
C ASN A 61 -27.14 -3.23 -0.96
N LEU A 62 -26.95 -3.05 0.35
CA LEU A 62 -25.84 -3.68 1.09
C LEU A 62 -25.96 -5.20 1.19
N MET A 63 -27.16 -5.73 1.43
CA MET A 63 -27.37 -7.18 1.44
C MET A 63 -27.08 -7.75 0.05
N GLU A 64 -27.59 -7.10 -0.99
CA GLU A 64 -27.39 -7.52 -2.37
C GLU A 64 -25.94 -7.43 -2.83
N TYR A 65 -25.19 -6.44 -2.36
CA TYR A 65 -23.74 -6.39 -2.53
C TYR A 65 -23.06 -7.63 -1.97
N TYR A 66 -23.41 -8.06 -0.76
CA TYR A 66 -22.83 -9.28 -0.18
C TYR A 66 -23.26 -10.54 -0.93
N TYR A 67 -24.51 -10.60 -1.41
CA TYR A 67 -25.01 -11.76 -2.15
C TYR A 67 -24.70 -11.76 -3.65
N HIS A 68 -24.05 -10.70 -4.15
CA HIS A 68 -23.76 -10.45 -5.56
C HIS A 68 -25.03 -10.49 -6.44
N THR A 69 -26.11 -9.90 -5.92
CA THR A 69 -27.38 -9.75 -6.64
C THR A 69 -27.57 -8.31 -7.10
N ASN A 70 -28.45 -8.11 -8.09
CA ASN A 70 -28.63 -6.81 -8.72
C ASN A 70 -29.73 -5.99 -8.04
N PRO A 71 -29.39 -4.88 -7.35
CA PRO A 71 -30.33 -4.04 -6.60
C PRO A 71 -31.40 -3.29 -7.38
N LEU A 72 -31.36 -3.42 -8.70
CA LEU A 72 -32.33 -2.82 -9.61
C LEU A 72 -33.20 -3.87 -10.30
N ASP A 73 -33.00 -5.15 -10.02
CA ASP A 73 -33.75 -6.25 -10.62
C ASP A 73 -34.32 -7.17 -9.55
N ARG A 74 -35.62 -7.00 -9.29
CA ARG A 74 -36.43 -7.76 -8.32
C ARG A 74 -36.37 -9.29 -8.49
N GLN A 75 -35.86 -9.80 -9.62
CA GLN A 75 -35.65 -11.22 -9.87
C GLN A 75 -34.24 -11.71 -9.45
N SER A 76 -33.27 -10.81 -9.42
CA SER A 76 -31.91 -11.06 -8.95
C SER A 76 -31.88 -10.84 -7.45
N LYS A 77 -32.08 -11.90 -6.68
CA LYS A 77 -32.19 -11.81 -5.23
C LYS A 77 -31.57 -12.99 -4.51
N PRO A 78 -31.20 -12.83 -3.23
CA PRO A 78 -30.67 -13.93 -2.44
C PRO A 78 -31.67 -15.09 -2.38
N VAL A 79 -31.18 -16.31 -2.62
CA VAL A 79 -32.01 -17.53 -2.56
C VAL A 79 -31.44 -18.51 -1.54
N LEU A 80 -32.27 -18.91 -0.59
CA LEU A 80 -32.02 -20.02 0.30
C LEU A 80 -32.71 -21.28 -0.25
N HIS A 81 -31.94 -22.31 -0.53
CA HIS A 81 -32.42 -23.63 -0.92
C HIS A 81 -32.65 -24.48 0.33
N ILE A 82 -33.81 -25.12 0.44
CA ILE A 82 -34.09 -26.06 1.53
C ILE A 82 -34.58 -27.37 0.90
N ASP A 83 -33.80 -28.42 1.08
CA ASP A 83 -34.17 -29.79 0.71
C ASP A 83 -34.45 -30.62 1.95
N VAL A 84 -35.44 -31.50 1.85
CA VAL A 84 -35.72 -32.52 2.85
C VAL A 84 -35.48 -33.88 2.19
N PRO A 85 -34.22 -34.36 2.13
CA PRO A 85 -33.96 -35.73 1.68
C PRO A 85 -34.69 -36.72 2.60
N ALA A 86 -34.96 -37.95 2.12
CA ALA A 86 -35.80 -38.92 2.83
C ALA A 86 -35.30 -39.41 4.22
N SER A 87 -34.26 -38.79 4.78
CA SER A 87 -33.85 -38.91 6.19
C SER A 87 -34.54 -37.87 7.07
N ASP A 88 -34.38 -37.95 8.39
CA ASP A 88 -34.82 -36.89 9.33
C ASP A 88 -33.94 -35.61 9.25
N ASP A 89 -33.16 -35.44 8.17
CA ASP A 89 -32.27 -34.31 7.95
C ASP A 89 -32.86 -33.31 6.96
N VAL A 90 -32.58 -32.05 7.20
CA VAL A 90 -32.84 -30.94 6.29
C VAL A 90 -31.51 -30.44 5.76
N GLN A 91 -31.40 -30.27 4.45
CA GLN A 91 -30.26 -29.64 3.81
C GLN A 91 -30.61 -28.20 3.50
N VAL A 92 -29.80 -27.28 4.00
CA VAL A 92 -29.94 -25.84 3.77
C VAL A 92 -28.76 -25.37 2.94
N GLY A 93 -29.06 -24.89 1.74
CA GLY A 93 -28.07 -24.47 0.75
C GLY A 93 -28.21 -23.00 0.40
N PHE A 94 -27.10 -22.29 0.21
CA PHE A 94 -27.10 -20.94 -0.34
C PHE A 94 -25.87 -20.73 -1.20
N PHE A 95 -26.00 -19.88 -2.22
CA PHE A 95 -24.84 -19.47 -3.01
C PHE A 95 -23.98 -18.51 -2.19
N ALA A 96 -22.70 -18.82 -2.04
CA ALA A 96 -21.73 -18.00 -1.31
C ALA A 96 -20.73 -17.41 -2.31
N PRO A 97 -20.89 -16.14 -2.70
CA PRO A 97 -19.96 -15.48 -3.60
C PRO A 97 -18.54 -15.43 -3.04
N MET A 98 -17.56 -15.44 -3.94
CA MET A 98 -16.14 -15.41 -3.55
C MET A 98 -15.81 -14.18 -2.69
N GLY A 99 -14.96 -14.37 -1.68
CA GLY A 99 -14.48 -13.29 -0.80
C GLY A 99 -15.51 -12.88 0.25
N GLN A 100 -16.81 -13.08 0.02
CA GLN A 100 -17.85 -12.68 0.96
C GLN A 100 -17.98 -13.67 2.13
N ARG A 101 -18.13 -13.17 3.36
CA ARG A 101 -18.26 -14.00 4.56
C ARG A 101 -19.70 -14.08 5.01
N PHE A 102 -20.11 -15.29 5.39
CA PHE A 102 -21.48 -15.59 5.79
C PHE A 102 -21.53 -16.46 7.03
N GLU A 103 -22.67 -16.41 7.70
CA GLU A 103 -23.03 -17.33 8.77
C GLU A 103 -24.45 -17.84 8.55
N LEU A 104 -24.61 -19.16 8.50
CA LEU A 104 -25.92 -19.80 8.55
C LEU A 104 -26.37 -19.84 10.00
N GLU A 105 -27.53 -19.25 10.27
CA GLU A 105 -28.14 -19.24 11.59
C GLU A 105 -29.52 -19.89 11.57
N ALA A 106 -29.92 -20.42 12.72
CA ALA A 106 -31.26 -20.96 12.91
C ALA A 106 -31.90 -20.52 14.23
N VAL A 107 -33.23 -20.59 14.26
CA VAL A 107 -34.05 -20.33 15.44
C VAL A 107 -35.32 -21.19 15.40
N ASP A 108 -35.80 -21.62 16.56
CA ASP A 108 -37.01 -22.47 16.64
C ASP A 108 -38.32 -21.65 16.68
N ASP A 109 -38.25 -20.41 17.19
CA ASP A 109 -39.37 -19.47 17.28
C ASP A 109 -38.91 -18.05 16.92
N LEU A 110 -39.48 -17.47 15.85
CA LEU A 110 -39.10 -16.16 15.34
C LEU A 110 -39.42 -14.98 16.27
N LEU A 111 -40.35 -15.16 17.23
CA LEU A 111 -40.81 -14.08 18.10
C LEU A 111 -40.05 -14.01 19.42
N THR A 112 -39.64 -15.17 19.92
CA THR A 112 -39.10 -15.32 21.29
C THR A 112 -37.77 -16.05 21.36
N GLY A 113 -37.33 -16.69 20.28
CA GLY A 113 -36.05 -17.39 20.21
C GLY A 113 -34.88 -16.47 19.89
N ASN A 114 -33.67 -16.96 20.19
CA ASN A 114 -32.42 -16.32 19.78
C ASN A 114 -31.85 -17.08 18.58
N TRP A 115 -31.35 -16.33 17.59
CA TRP A 115 -30.62 -16.93 16.47
C TRP A 115 -29.32 -17.55 16.96
N THR A 116 -29.08 -18.79 16.53
CA THR A 116 -27.87 -19.55 16.85
C THR A 116 -27.13 -19.91 15.57
N SER A 117 -25.81 -19.73 15.58
CA SER A 117 -24.94 -20.15 14.49
C SER A 117 -24.95 -21.66 14.28
N LEU A 118 -25.09 -22.08 13.03
CA LEU A 118 -24.97 -23.47 12.59
C LEU A 118 -23.67 -23.77 11.87
N SER A 119 -23.14 -22.80 11.12
CA SER A 119 -21.93 -22.98 10.30
C SER A 119 -20.67 -22.38 10.91
N GLY A 120 -20.80 -21.47 11.89
CA GLY A 120 -19.78 -20.46 12.15
C GLY A 120 -19.60 -19.53 10.94
N MET A 121 -18.58 -18.67 10.99
CA MET A 121 -18.21 -17.81 9.87
C MET A 121 -17.59 -18.62 8.73
N GLN A 122 -18.03 -18.38 7.50
CA GLN A 122 -17.64 -19.10 6.30
C GLN A 122 -17.28 -18.11 5.20
N THR A 123 -16.13 -18.29 4.55
CA THR A 123 -15.75 -17.49 3.38
C THR A 123 -16.28 -18.16 2.13
N GLY A 124 -17.03 -17.43 1.33
CA GLY A 124 -17.57 -17.90 0.08
C GLY A 124 -16.48 -18.13 -0.96
N ASN A 125 -16.73 -19.10 -1.83
CA ASN A 125 -15.80 -19.62 -2.82
C ASN A 125 -16.46 -19.73 -4.21
N ASN A 126 -17.47 -18.90 -4.45
CA ASN A 126 -18.28 -18.89 -5.68
C ASN A 126 -19.07 -20.19 -5.93
N ALA A 127 -19.51 -20.86 -4.86
CA ALA A 127 -20.27 -22.10 -4.93
C ALA A 127 -21.46 -22.10 -3.96
N THR A 128 -22.38 -23.04 -4.15
CA THR A 128 -23.44 -23.31 -3.18
C THR A 128 -22.88 -24.05 -1.98
N LEU A 129 -22.88 -23.42 -0.82
CA LEU A 129 -22.59 -24.06 0.46
C LEU A 129 -23.85 -24.77 0.94
N VAL A 130 -23.73 -26.03 1.39
CA VAL A 130 -24.86 -26.86 1.85
C VAL A 130 -24.55 -27.40 3.24
N TYR A 131 -25.48 -27.19 4.17
CA TYR A 131 -25.39 -27.64 5.55
C TYR A 131 -26.52 -28.63 5.83
N SER A 132 -26.18 -29.78 6.41
CA SER A 132 -27.16 -30.74 6.89
C SER A 132 -27.46 -30.49 8.36
N GLU A 133 -28.73 -30.33 8.71
CA GLU A 133 -29.20 -30.26 10.08
C GLU A 133 -30.24 -31.35 10.34
N ASN A 134 -30.23 -31.94 11.54
CA ASN A 134 -31.25 -32.87 11.98
C ASN A 134 -32.16 -32.18 13.02
N PRO A 135 -33.33 -31.64 12.63
CA PRO A 135 -34.22 -30.94 13.55
C PRO A 135 -35.12 -31.89 14.38
N THR A 136 -34.71 -33.16 14.59
CA THR A 136 -35.55 -34.13 15.29
C THR A 136 -35.95 -33.63 16.68
N GLY A 137 -37.26 -33.63 16.95
CA GLY A 137 -37.83 -33.16 18.21
C GLY A 137 -38.21 -31.67 18.22
N MET A 138 -37.85 -30.92 17.18
CA MET A 138 -38.29 -29.53 17.00
C MET A 138 -39.63 -29.50 16.28
N GLN A 139 -40.56 -28.64 16.71
CA GLN A 139 -41.83 -28.47 15.99
C GLN A 139 -41.69 -27.56 14.76
N LYS A 140 -40.75 -26.61 14.82
CA LYS A 140 -40.43 -25.65 13.76
C LYS A 140 -38.96 -25.28 13.87
N ARG A 141 -38.36 -24.97 12.72
CA ARG A 141 -37.01 -24.41 12.60
C ARG A 141 -37.03 -23.40 11.47
N PHE A 142 -36.43 -22.24 11.70
CA PHE A 142 -36.27 -21.17 10.73
C PHE A 142 -34.78 -20.96 10.48
N PHE A 143 -34.43 -20.64 9.25
CA PHE A 143 -33.06 -20.46 8.81
C PHE A 143 -32.90 -19.08 8.19
N ARG A 144 -31.72 -18.49 8.39
CA ARG A 144 -31.28 -17.32 7.64
C ARG A 144 -29.79 -17.42 7.39
N VAL A 145 -29.35 -16.81 6.30
CA VAL A 145 -27.93 -16.57 6.05
C VAL A 145 -27.70 -15.12 6.40
N MET A 146 -26.70 -14.85 7.23
CA MET A 146 -26.30 -13.50 7.60
C MET A 146 -24.96 -13.20 6.95
N PRO A 147 -24.87 -12.16 6.10
CA PRO A 147 -23.59 -11.62 5.69
C PRO A 147 -22.82 -11.11 6.91
N GLN A 148 -21.52 -11.39 6.96
CA GLN A 148 -20.60 -11.01 8.04
C GLN A 148 -19.53 -9.99 7.57
N GLY A 149 -19.70 -9.46 6.36
CA GLY A 149 -18.72 -8.61 5.67
C GLY A 149 -17.90 -9.37 4.63
N ALA A 150 -17.09 -8.66 3.87
CA ALA A 150 -16.15 -9.27 2.94
C ALA A 150 -14.85 -9.68 3.65
N ALA A 151 -14.16 -10.67 3.10
CA ALA A 151 -12.77 -10.96 3.45
C ALA A 151 -11.90 -9.84 2.89
N ASP A 152 -10.82 -9.55 3.62
CA ASP A 152 -9.86 -8.50 3.33
C ASP A 152 -8.61 -8.95 4.09
N SER A 153 -7.73 -9.69 3.39
CA SER A 153 -6.59 -10.37 4.01
C SER A 153 -5.45 -9.40 4.28
N GLU A 154 -5.27 -8.38 3.43
CA GLU A 154 -4.36 -7.25 3.63
C GLU A 154 -5.13 -5.93 3.47
N PRO A 155 -5.51 -5.26 4.59
CA PRO A 155 -6.38 -4.09 4.55
C PRO A 155 -5.77 -2.90 3.81
N ASP A 156 -6.26 -2.63 2.60
CA ASP A 156 -5.89 -1.44 1.81
C ASP A 156 -7.09 -0.55 1.42
N ASP A 157 -8.28 -0.84 1.95
CA ASP A 157 -9.60 -0.27 1.58
C ASP A 157 -10.25 -0.88 0.31
N LEU A 158 -9.73 -2.00 -0.22
CA LEU A 158 -10.45 -2.91 -1.11
C LEU A 158 -10.65 -4.27 -0.42
N ASP A 159 -11.86 -4.82 -0.56
CA ASP A 159 -12.12 -6.18 -0.09
C ASP A 159 -11.77 -7.24 -1.16
N ALA A 160 -11.63 -8.50 -0.75
CA ALA A 160 -11.27 -9.62 -1.62
C ALA A 160 -12.20 -9.78 -2.84
N PHE A 161 -13.45 -9.33 -2.75
CA PHE A 161 -14.34 -9.31 -3.90
C PHE A 161 -14.02 -8.16 -4.85
N GLU A 162 -13.84 -6.95 -4.32
CA GLU A 162 -13.42 -5.78 -5.09
C GLU A 162 -12.10 -6.03 -5.81
N GLU A 163 -11.14 -6.66 -5.15
CA GLU A 163 -9.88 -7.04 -5.76
C GLU A 163 -10.05 -8.10 -6.83
N SER A 164 -10.90 -9.12 -6.59
CA SER A 164 -11.20 -10.12 -7.62
C SER A 164 -11.83 -9.51 -8.88
N LEU A 165 -12.58 -8.41 -8.73
CA LEU A 165 -13.18 -7.69 -9.84
C LEU A 165 -12.15 -6.85 -10.61
N LEU A 166 -11.18 -6.27 -9.89
CA LEU A 166 -10.07 -5.51 -10.47
C LEU A 166 -8.99 -6.41 -11.07
N GLY A 167 -8.92 -7.67 -10.62
CA GLY A 167 -7.82 -8.59 -10.94
C GLY A 167 -6.58 -8.38 -10.07
N THR A 168 -6.70 -7.60 -9.00
CA THR A 168 -5.66 -7.38 -7.98
C THR A 168 -5.65 -8.51 -6.95
N SER A 169 -4.74 -8.44 -5.98
CA SER A 169 -4.45 -9.53 -5.05
C SER A 169 -4.80 -9.19 -3.60
N ASP A 170 -5.76 -9.91 -3.02
CA ASP A 170 -6.11 -9.89 -1.57
C ASP A 170 -4.95 -10.11 -0.60
N TYR A 171 -3.81 -10.58 -1.10
CA TYR A 171 -2.59 -10.76 -0.32
C TYR A 171 -1.51 -9.69 -0.59
N SER A 172 -1.85 -8.59 -1.25
CA SER A 172 -0.93 -7.51 -1.62
C SER A 172 -1.68 -6.19 -1.74
N THR A 173 -1.37 -5.23 -0.86
CA THR A 173 -1.96 -3.89 -0.91
C THR A 173 -1.53 -3.07 -2.13
N ASP A 174 -0.45 -3.45 -2.81
CA ASP A 174 0.09 -2.84 -4.04
C ASP A 174 0.41 -3.99 -4.99
N SER A 175 -0.49 -4.30 -5.92
CA SER A 175 -0.42 -5.51 -6.74
C SER A 175 0.67 -5.45 -7.82
N ASP A 176 1.04 -4.25 -8.29
CA ASP A 176 2.04 -4.07 -9.33
C ASP A 176 3.41 -3.59 -8.82
N GLY A 177 3.49 -3.21 -7.55
CA GLY A 177 4.70 -2.90 -6.81
C GLY A 177 5.28 -1.52 -7.10
N ASP A 178 4.46 -0.53 -7.47
CA ASP A 178 4.92 0.81 -7.82
C ASP A 178 4.81 1.86 -6.71
N GLY A 179 4.30 1.46 -5.55
CA GLY A 179 4.24 2.20 -4.31
C GLY A 179 2.96 3.00 -4.09
N ALA A 180 1.95 2.82 -4.93
CA ALA A 180 0.58 3.18 -4.63
C ALA A 180 -0.21 1.93 -4.25
N SER A 181 -1.15 2.02 -3.30
CA SER A 181 -2.03 0.87 -3.03
C SER A 181 -3.09 0.73 -4.11
N ASP A 182 -3.55 -0.49 -4.36
CA ASP A 182 -4.57 -0.80 -5.37
C ASP A 182 -5.82 0.07 -5.14
N ALA A 183 -6.24 0.20 -3.89
CA ALA A 183 -7.33 1.11 -3.52
C ALA A 183 -7.04 2.55 -3.94
N ARG A 184 -5.88 3.09 -3.57
CA ARG A 184 -5.51 4.49 -3.87
C ARG A 184 -5.51 4.75 -5.37
N GLU A 185 -5.04 3.79 -6.16
CA GLU A 185 -5.05 3.88 -7.61
C GLU A 185 -6.46 3.93 -8.19
N VAL A 186 -7.38 3.09 -7.68
CA VAL A 186 -8.80 3.14 -8.06
C VAL A 186 -9.42 4.49 -7.69
N ILE A 187 -9.06 5.07 -6.54
CA ILE A 187 -9.51 6.39 -6.09
C ILE A 187 -9.01 7.49 -7.03
N GLU A 188 -7.70 7.48 -7.33
CA GLU A 188 -7.05 8.52 -8.12
C GLU A 188 -7.19 8.28 -9.64
N GLY A 189 -7.76 7.15 -10.05
CA GLY A 189 -8.11 6.81 -11.43
C GLY A 189 -6.95 6.30 -12.27
N THR A 190 -5.98 5.64 -11.64
CA THR A 190 -4.87 4.94 -12.29
C THR A 190 -5.14 3.43 -12.36
N ASP A 191 -4.16 2.63 -12.80
CA ASP A 191 -4.39 1.22 -13.16
C ASP A 191 -3.60 0.33 -12.19
N PRO A 192 -4.26 -0.35 -11.22
CA PRO A 192 -3.59 -1.07 -10.14
C PRO A 192 -2.85 -2.34 -10.57
N LEU A 193 -2.84 -2.63 -11.87
CA LEU A 193 -2.11 -3.75 -12.46
C LEU A 193 -0.98 -3.27 -13.37
N SER A 194 -0.66 -1.97 -13.37
CA SER A 194 0.34 -1.38 -14.23
C SER A 194 1.23 -0.39 -13.51
N SER A 195 2.45 -0.83 -13.20
CA SER A 195 3.48 -0.02 -12.53
C SER A 195 3.97 1.24 -13.28
N ALA A 196 3.41 1.46 -14.47
CA ALA A 196 3.59 2.64 -15.30
C ALA A 196 2.36 3.58 -15.27
N SER A 197 1.42 3.36 -14.36
CA SER A 197 0.15 4.05 -14.24
C SER A 197 -0.24 4.15 -12.77
N HIS A 198 0.32 5.15 -12.08
CA HIS A 198 0.13 5.39 -10.65
C HIS A 198 -0.04 6.86 -10.29
N PRO A 199 -0.70 7.15 -9.16
CA PRO A 199 -0.75 8.47 -8.58
C PRO A 199 0.63 8.95 -8.14
N ALA A 200 0.70 10.14 -7.55
CA ALA A 200 1.96 10.66 -7.06
C ALA A 200 2.52 9.78 -5.93
N VAL A 201 3.70 9.19 -6.16
CA VAL A 201 4.43 8.36 -5.20
C VAL A 201 5.84 8.93 -4.97
N TRP A 202 6.44 8.56 -3.84
CA TRP A 202 7.82 8.90 -3.53
C TRP A 202 8.77 7.93 -4.24
N LYS A 203 9.70 8.45 -5.04
CA LYS A 203 10.76 7.66 -5.67
C LYS A 203 12.12 8.07 -5.11
N THR A 204 12.97 7.09 -4.84
CA THR A 204 14.27 7.30 -4.21
C THR A 204 15.41 6.69 -5.01
N GLN A 205 16.56 7.32 -4.90
CA GLN A 205 17.83 6.78 -5.39
C GLN A 205 18.89 7.01 -4.34
N TRP A 206 19.80 6.04 -4.21
CA TRP A 206 20.84 6.05 -3.19
C TRP A 206 22.22 5.96 -3.80
N ARG A 207 23.18 6.59 -3.14
CA ARG A 207 24.61 6.44 -3.38
C ARG A 207 25.33 6.34 -2.06
N TYR A 208 26.45 5.65 -2.09
CA TYR A 208 27.18 5.26 -0.91
C TYR A 208 28.67 5.54 -1.09
N LEU A 209 29.31 5.89 0.01
CA LEU A 209 30.74 6.06 0.14
C LEU A 209 31.23 5.32 1.39
N GLN A 210 32.32 4.57 1.24
CA GLN A 210 33.11 4.03 2.34
C GLN A 210 34.52 4.61 2.24
N TYR A 211 35.03 5.08 3.38
CA TYR A 211 36.35 5.66 3.52
C TYR A 211 37.07 4.98 4.67
N ASP A 212 38.23 4.41 4.36
CA ASP A 212 39.12 3.76 5.29
C ASP A 212 40.49 4.43 5.22
N PHE A 213 41.05 4.83 6.36
CA PHE A 213 42.40 5.43 6.39
C PHE A 213 43.20 4.94 7.59
N ASP A 214 44.32 4.29 7.32
CA ASP A 214 45.22 3.74 8.34
C ASP A 214 46.23 4.80 8.78
N ASP A 215 46.18 5.14 10.07
CA ASP A 215 47.17 6.01 10.72
C ASP A 215 48.44 5.25 11.12
N TYR A 216 48.41 3.91 11.10
CA TYR A 216 49.55 3.05 11.40
C TYR A 216 50.36 2.75 10.13
N PRO A 217 51.67 3.06 10.09
CA PRO A 217 52.47 2.75 8.93
C PRO A 217 52.58 1.23 8.77
N PRO A 218 52.36 0.66 7.57
CA PRO A 218 52.75 -0.70 7.28
C PRO A 218 54.28 -0.82 7.46
N GLU A 219 54.79 -2.05 7.61
CA GLU A 219 56.22 -2.33 7.88
C GLU A 219 57.22 -1.63 6.92
N ASN A 220 56.75 -1.16 5.76
CA ASN A 220 57.52 -0.44 4.74
C ASN A 220 57.37 1.10 4.75
N GLY A 221 56.68 1.67 5.74
CA GLY A 221 56.48 3.12 5.91
C GLY A 221 55.46 3.74 4.94
N GLY A 222 54.51 4.52 5.48
CA GLY A 222 53.56 5.33 4.70
C GLY A 222 52.10 5.12 5.11
N ARG A 223 51.30 6.19 5.15
CA ARG A 223 49.84 6.08 5.36
C ARG A 223 49.19 5.49 4.10
N ARG A 224 48.21 4.60 4.26
CA ARG A 224 47.40 4.06 3.16
C ARG A 224 45.93 4.12 3.56
N GLY A 225 45.08 4.34 2.57
CA GLY A 225 43.64 4.27 2.75
C GLY A 225 42.95 3.87 1.46
N TRP A 226 41.65 3.65 1.59
CA TRP A 226 40.77 3.24 0.51
C TRP A 226 39.54 4.11 0.49
N LEU A 227 39.11 4.48 -0.72
CA LEU A 227 37.88 5.18 -0.98
C LEU A 227 37.05 4.35 -1.96
N TRP A 228 35.91 3.87 -1.47
CA TRP A 228 34.95 3.13 -2.28
C TRP A 228 33.67 3.93 -2.46
N THR A 229 33.13 3.98 -3.67
CA THR A 229 31.83 4.63 -3.94
C THR A 229 30.93 3.77 -4.82
N SER A 230 29.62 3.84 -4.61
CA SER A 230 28.62 3.16 -5.44
C SER A 230 27.32 3.95 -5.54
N ALA A 231 26.50 3.61 -6.52
CA ALA A 231 25.18 4.19 -6.76
C ALA A 231 24.17 3.12 -7.20
N GLY A 232 22.89 3.37 -6.92
CA GLY A 232 21.82 2.38 -7.05
C GLY A 232 20.92 2.49 -8.27
N TRP A 233 21.24 3.29 -9.29
CA TRP A 233 20.26 3.69 -10.33
C TRP A 233 20.63 3.44 -11.80
N ASP A 234 21.83 2.94 -12.12
CA ASP A 234 22.27 2.76 -13.51
C ASP A 234 23.33 1.66 -13.71
N GLY A 235 23.56 0.81 -12.71
CA GLY A 235 24.64 -0.18 -12.78
C GLY A 235 26.02 0.47 -12.93
N THR A 236 26.17 1.74 -12.51
CA THR A 236 27.47 2.40 -12.38
C THR A 236 28.41 1.48 -11.62
N THR A 237 29.56 1.24 -12.24
CA THR A 237 30.56 0.38 -11.61
C THR A 237 31.03 1.09 -10.35
N PRO A 238 30.98 0.42 -9.19
CA PRO A 238 31.56 0.97 -7.99
C PRO A 238 33.01 1.35 -8.24
N THR A 239 33.43 2.50 -7.74
CA THR A 239 34.83 2.93 -7.85
C THR A 239 35.57 2.49 -6.61
N ASP A 240 36.80 2.02 -6.79
CA ASP A 240 37.73 1.74 -5.70
C ASP A 240 39.04 2.48 -5.97
N GLU A 241 39.50 3.27 -5.01
CA GLU A 241 40.67 4.14 -5.14
C GLU A 241 41.55 4.05 -3.89
N GLU A 242 42.82 3.73 -4.08
CA GLU A 242 43.83 3.85 -3.03
C GLU A 242 44.18 5.33 -2.81
N ILE A 243 44.13 5.78 -1.57
CA ILE A 243 44.45 7.15 -1.16
C ILE A 243 45.70 7.18 -0.28
N SER A 244 46.52 8.21 -0.47
CA SER A 244 47.79 8.39 0.27
C SER A 244 47.73 9.55 1.28
N SER A 245 46.63 10.30 1.29
CA SER A 245 46.40 11.44 2.18
C SER A 245 45.00 11.39 2.75
N GLU A 246 44.87 11.79 4.01
CA GLU A 246 43.60 11.89 4.70
C GLU A 246 42.69 12.93 4.01
N ILE A 247 41.41 12.60 3.87
CA ILE A 247 40.41 13.48 3.28
C ILE A 247 39.61 14.13 4.39
N ALA A 248 39.53 15.47 4.37
CA ALA A 248 38.69 16.19 5.32
C ALA A 248 37.23 15.72 5.22
N TRP A 249 36.63 15.33 6.34
CA TRP A 249 35.26 14.81 6.40
C TRP A 249 34.21 15.63 5.63
N PRO A 250 34.18 16.98 5.73
CA PRO A 250 33.23 17.78 4.95
C PRO A 250 33.38 17.65 3.43
N SER A 251 34.55 17.21 2.95
CA SER A 251 34.82 17.01 1.52
C SER A 251 34.29 15.68 0.97
N LEU A 252 33.97 14.69 1.82
CA LEU A 252 33.48 13.38 1.35
C LEU A 252 32.16 13.49 0.58
N SER A 253 31.25 14.37 1.02
CA SER A 253 29.99 14.63 0.31
C SER A 253 30.25 15.16 -1.12
N GLY A 254 31.22 16.07 -1.28
CA GLY A 254 31.59 16.62 -2.59
C GLY A 254 32.31 15.61 -3.49
N ILE A 255 33.07 14.69 -2.91
CA ILE A 255 33.66 13.56 -3.64
C ILE A 255 32.58 12.66 -4.18
N LEU A 256 31.58 12.32 -3.35
CA LEU A 256 30.45 11.51 -3.77
C LEU A 256 29.64 12.20 -4.88
N GLU A 257 29.48 13.53 -4.83
CA GLU A 257 28.87 14.31 -5.92
C GLU A 257 29.66 14.24 -7.24
N THR A 258 30.99 14.20 -7.16
CA THR A 258 31.85 14.17 -8.35
C THR A 258 31.93 12.77 -8.95
N LYS A 259 32.03 11.73 -8.10
CA LYS A 259 32.23 10.33 -8.53
C LYS A 259 30.92 9.62 -8.86
N GLN A 260 29.83 9.95 -8.15
CA GLN A 260 28.51 9.35 -8.29
C GLN A 260 27.43 10.46 -8.29
N PRO A 261 27.40 11.34 -9.31
CA PRO A 261 26.40 12.40 -9.38
C PRO A 261 24.99 11.82 -9.52
N PHE A 262 24.04 12.31 -8.72
CA PHE A 262 22.65 11.93 -8.89
C PHE A 262 22.14 12.33 -10.28
N PRO A 263 21.24 11.56 -10.89
CA PRO A 263 20.59 11.97 -12.13
C PRO A 263 19.68 13.18 -11.89
N GLN A 264 19.32 13.86 -12.97
CA GLN A 264 18.46 15.05 -12.90
C GLN A 264 16.98 14.70 -12.63
N SER A 265 16.60 13.44 -12.82
CA SER A 265 15.23 12.93 -12.64
C SER A 265 15.30 11.46 -12.21
N PRO A 266 14.29 10.95 -11.49
CA PRO A 266 14.28 9.55 -11.05
C PRO A 266 14.25 8.64 -12.29
N THR A 267 15.09 7.61 -12.27
CA THR A 267 15.08 6.55 -13.30
C THR A 267 13.89 5.59 -13.07
N GLU A 268 13.57 4.75 -14.05
CA GLU A 268 12.56 3.69 -13.87
C GLU A 268 12.97 2.65 -12.82
N SER A 269 14.28 2.49 -12.56
CA SER A 269 14.81 1.63 -11.50
C SER A 269 14.87 2.34 -10.13
N ALA A 270 14.35 3.56 -10.02
CA ALA A 270 14.29 4.24 -8.73
C ALA A 270 13.41 3.43 -7.77
N GLY A 271 13.94 3.14 -6.58
CA GLY A 271 13.23 2.39 -5.57
C GLY A 271 12.03 3.18 -5.03
N LEU A 272 11.07 2.46 -4.47
CA LEU A 272 10.04 3.05 -3.63
C LEU A 272 10.66 3.63 -2.36
N LEU A 273 9.89 4.46 -1.66
CA LEU A 273 10.27 4.92 -0.33
C LEU A 273 10.12 3.79 0.70
N ALA A 274 10.98 2.78 0.63
CA ALA A 274 11.14 1.82 1.71
C ALA A 274 12.13 2.44 2.71
N ALA A 275 11.62 3.15 3.72
CA ALA A 275 12.39 3.79 4.80
C ALA A 275 13.70 4.43 4.31
N SER A 276 13.62 5.57 3.62
CA SER A 276 14.84 6.23 3.14
C SER A 276 15.66 6.75 4.31
N ASP A 277 16.67 5.99 4.67
CA ASP A 277 17.62 6.29 5.74
C ASP A 277 18.92 6.79 5.15
N GLY A 278 19.01 8.10 4.95
CA GLY A 278 20.32 8.71 4.76
C GLY A 278 21.10 8.54 6.05
N ASN A 279 22.25 7.89 6.03
CA ASN A 279 23.08 7.73 7.22
C ASN A 279 24.52 8.17 6.99
N GLY A 280 25.17 8.55 8.09
CA GLY A 280 26.60 8.81 8.13
C GLY A 280 27.15 8.26 9.42
N SER A 281 28.21 7.46 9.33
CA SER A 281 28.88 6.87 10.48
C SER A 281 30.34 7.27 10.46
N LEU A 282 30.87 7.62 11.63
CA LEU A 282 32.28 7.85 11.85
C LEU A 282 32.74 6.97 13.01
N LEU A 283 33.72 6.10 12.77
CA LEU A 283 34.35 5.22 13.74
C LEU A 283 35.85 5.54 13.79
N PRO A 284 36.28 6.47 14.66
CA PRO A 284 37.69 6.71 14.90
C PRO A 284 38.19 5.66 15.90
N ASN A 285 38.80 4.57 15.42
CA ASN A 285 39.38 3.54 16.28
C ASN A 285 40.84 3.31 15.91
N PRO A 286 41.83 3.70 16.74
CA PRO A 286 43.23 3.41 16.46
C PRO A 286 43.42 1.91 16.16
N PRO A 287 44.07 1.54 15.04
CA PRO A 287 44.88 2.36 14.15
C PRO A 287 44.19 2.96 12.90
N CYS A 288 42.88 2.82 12.71
CA CYS A 288 42.17 3.19 11.47
C CYS A 288 41.01 4.18 11.70
N TYR A 289 40.79 5.07 10.73
CA TYR A 289 39.56 5.83 10.62
C TYR A 289 38.65 5.16 9.61
N HIS A 290 37.43 4.86 10.05
CA HIS A 290 36.39 4.32 9.19
C HIS A 290 35.23 5.30 9.12
N ALA A 291 34.71 5.53 7.93
CA ALA A 291 33.43 6.17 7.77
C ALA A 291 32.63 5.63 6.60
N THR A 292 31.32 5.76 6.77
CA THR A 292 30.34 5.47 5.75
C THR A 292 29.43 6.68 5.58
N LEU A 293 29.02 6.92 4.33
CA LEU A 293 28.10 7.99 3.99
C LEU A 293 27.13 7.49 2.93
N THR A 294 25.85 7.42 3.28
CA THR A 294 24.76 7.07 2.37
C THR A 294 23.90 8.29 2.11
N HIS A 295 23.88 8.76 0.87
CA HIS A 295 23.00 9.83 0.42
C HIS A 295 21.80 9.23 -0.29
N TYR A 296 20.62 9.78 0.00
CA TYR A 296 19.42 9.53 -0.79
C TYR A 296 18.97 10.82 -1.45
N ARG A 297 18.51 10.73 -2.69
CA ARG A 297 17.72 11.77 -3.34
C ARG A 297 16.31 11.26 -3.56
N VAL A 298 15.35 12.08 -3.17
CA VAL A 298 13.92 11.77 -3.20
C VAL A 298 13.20 12.74 -4.13
N TRP A 299 12.36 12.17 -5.00
CA TRP A 299 11.45 12.89 -5.89
C TRP A 299 10.01 12.45 -5.65
N ALA A 300 9.05 13.25 -6.11
CA ALA A 300 7.69 12.80 -6.35
C ALA A 300 7.56 12.43 -7.84
N LYS A 301 6.97 11.27 -8.15
CA LYS A 301 6.67 10.83 -9.52
C LYS A 301 5.19 10.42 -9.62
N GLN A 302 4.52 10.80 -10.70
CA GLN A 302 3.16 10.34 -11.03
C GLN A 302 3.13 9.96 -12.51
N GLN A 303 2.23 9.05 -12.89
CA GLN A 303 2.01 8.69 -14.28
C GLN A 303 0.57 8.20 -14.47
N PRO A 304 -0.22 8.71 -15.42
CA PRO A 304 0.08 9.79 -16.37
C PRO A 304 0.17 11.18 -15.70
N PRO A 305 0.64 12.21 -16.43
CA PRO A 305 0.58 13.58 -15.93
C PRO A 305 -0.87 14.04 -15.75
N THR A 306 -1.15 14.70 -14.64
CA THR A 306 -2.47 15.25 -14.31
C THR A 306 -2.57 16.75 -14.67
N PRO A 307 -3.77 17.30 -14.95
CA PRO A 307 -3.94 18.71 -15.30
C PRO A 307 -3.82 19.65 -14.08
N THR A 308 -3.74 19.11 -12.87
CA THR A 308 -3.64 19.85 -11.62
C THR A 308 -2.28 19.63 -10.98
N GLN A 309 -1.79 20.63 -10.25
CA GLN A 309 -0.61 20.44 -9.41
C GLN A 309 -0.95 19.47 -8.26
N PHE A 310 -0.02 18.58 -7.95
CA PHE A 310 -0.09 17.71 -6.78
C PHE A 310 1.11 17.98 -5.86
N ALA A 311 0.93 17.81 -4.55
CA ALA A 311 2.02 17.96 -3.58
C ALA A 311 2.05 16.79 -2.61
N LEU A 312 3.21 16.17 -2.48
CA LEU A 312 3.51 15.23 -1.41
C LEU A 312 4.13 16.00 -0.23
N HIS A 313 3.74 15.62 0.98
CA HIS A 313 4.22 16.22 2.22
C HIS A 313 4.90 15.18 3.08
N GLY A 314 5.97 15.56 3.76
CA GLY A 314 6.68 14.67 4.67
C GLY A 314 7.37 15.42 5.79
N VAL A 315 7.86 14.67 6.77
CA VAL A 315 8.72 15.18 7.84
C VAL A 315 10.02 14.42 7.78
N ILE A 316 11.14 15.13 7.75
CA ILE A 316 12.46 14.52 7.91
C ILE A 316 12.84 14.60 9.37
N VAL A 317 13.08 13.44 9.97
CA VAL A 317 13.58 13.29 11.34
C VAL A 317 15.07 13.02 11.27
N THR A 318 15.84 13.79 12.04
CA THR A 318 17.29 13.59 12.20
C THR A 318 17.55 13.05 13.60
N GLU A 319 18.17 11.87 13.64
CA GLU A 319 18.66 11.24 14.87
C GLU A 319 20.19 11.24 14.86
N ARG A 320 20.80 11.49 16.01
CA ARG A 320 22.25 11.55 16.15
C ARG A 320 22.67 10.90 17.45
N THR A 321 23.71 10.08 17.39
CA THR A 321 24.33 9.44 18.54
C THR A 321 25.82 9.72 18.54
N ILE A 322 26.36 10.17 19.67
CA ILE A 322 27.78 10.48 19.84
C ILE A 322 28.31 9.69 21.03
N ASN A 323 29.29 8.80 20.81
CA ASN A 323 29.86 7.93 21.84
C ASN A 323 28.81 7.15 22.66
N GLY A 324 27.73 6.71 22.02
CA GLY A 324 26.64 5.97 22.68
C GLY A 324 25.57 6.86 23.30
N VAL A 325 25.72 8.19 23.25
CA VAL A 325 24.76 9.14 23.81
C VAL A 325 23.90 9.73 22.69
N GLU A 326 22.59 9.56 22.80
CA GLU A 326 21.62 10.17 21.88
C GLU A 326 21.54 11.69 22.08
N GLU A 327 21.64 12.42 20.99
CA GLU A 327 21.38 13.86 20.92
C GLU A 327 19.87 14.12 20.71
N PRO A 328 19.37 15.33 21.04
CA PRO A 328 17.98 15.68 20.78
C PRO A 328 17.59 15.52 19.30
N ARG A 329 16.51 14.78 19.05
CA ARG A 329 15.94 14.62 17.71
C ARG A 329 15.57 15.97 17.10
N GLN A 330 15.86 16.15 15.82
CA GLN A 330 15.43 17.31 15.04
C GLN A 330 14.42 16.88 14.00
N ALA A 331 13.44 17.73 13.68
CA ALA A 331 12.45 17.46 12.66
C ALA A 331 12.24 18.69 11.77
N ARG A 332 12.04 18.47 10.47
CA ARG A 332 11.68 19.53 9.52
C ARG A 332 10.63 19.03 8.53
N GLY A 333 9.65 19.88 8.23
CA GLY A 333 8.68 19.59 7.17
C GLY A 333 9.30 19.76 5.79
N VAL A 334 8.90 18.90 4.86
CA VAL A 334 9.26 18.98 3.44
C VAL A 334 8.01 18.83 2.58
N SER A 335 8.06 19.42 1.38
CA SER A 335 7.02 19.26 0.39
C SER A 335 7.64 19.19 -1.00
N LEU A 336 7.18 18.22 -1.80
CA LEU A 336 7.53 18.08 -3.20
C LEU A 336 6.27 18.28 -4.04
N SER A 337 6.31 19.25 -4.95
CA SER A 337 5.19 19.54 -5.85
C SER A 337 5.49 19.04 -7.26
N ILE A 338 4.54 18.30 -7.84
CA ILE A 338 4.51 17.95 -9.26
C ILE A 338 3.64 18.99 -9.97
N PRO A 339 4.22 19.84 -10.85
CA PRO A 339 3.45 20.84 -11.58
C PRO A 339 2.40 20.21 -12.51
N ALA A 340 1.35 20.96 -12.81
CA ALA A 340 0.33 20.55 -13.77
C ALA A 340 0.97 20.15 -15.13
N GLY A 341 0.56 19.00 -15.66
CA GLY A 341 1.07 18.44 -16.91
C GLY A 341 2.46 17.81 -16.83
N GLN A 342 3.06 17.72 -15.63
CA GLN A 342 4.34 17.04 -15.41
C GLN A 342 4.15 15.70 -14.71
N THR A 343 5.17 14.84 -14.80
CA THR A 343 5.22 13.52 -14.16
C THR A 343 6.21 13.46 -13.00
N VAL A 344 7.04 14.49 -12.80
CA VAL A 344 8.08 14.54 -11.77
C VAL A 344 8.04 15.89 -11.06
N SER A 345 8.37 15.89 -9.76
CA SER A 345 8.48 17.12 -8.97
C SER A 345 9.49 18.11 -9.54
N SER A 346 9.20 19.41 -9.41
CA SER A 346 10.11 20.48 -9.84
C SER A 346 11.35 20.63 -8.94
N ALA A 347 11.36 19.95 -7.80
CA ALA A 347 12.43 19.93 -6.82
C ALA A 347 12.66 18.48 -6.34
N PHE A 348 13.72 18.30 -5.56
CA PHE A 348 14.04 17.06 -4.88
C PHE A 348 14.41 17.35 -3.43
N VAL A 349 14.38 16.30 -2.61
CA VAL A 349 14.90 16.32 -1.23
C VAL A 349 16.13 15.44 -1.19
N ASP A 350 17.25 16.00 -0.72
CA ASP A 350 18.41 15.18 -0.40
C ASP A 350 18.45 14.88 1.10
N LEU A 351 18.67 13.62 1.42
CA LEU A 351 19.02 13.16 2.75
C LEU A 351 20.54 13.08 2.84
N LYS A 352 21.09 13.67 3.90
CA LYS A 352 22.51 13.69 4.26
C LYS A 352 23.44 14.48 3.36
N ALA A 353 22.95 15.34 2.45
CA ALA A 353 23.77 16.12 1.49
C ALA A 353 24.91 16.98 2.07
N GLY A 354 24.99 17.16 3.39
CA GLY A 354 26.04 17.93 4.05
C GLY A 354 26.44 17.29 5.37
N PHE A 355 26.74 15.98 5.38
CA PHE A 355 27.27 15.34 6.57
C PHE A 355 28.58 15.99 7.00
N THR A 356 28.48 16.85 8.02
CA THR A 356 29.61 17.37 8.78
C THR A 356 29.68 16.62 10.10
N THR A 357 30.87 16.20 10.49
CA THR A 357 31.13 15.65 11.82
C THR A 357 30.76 16.65 12.92
N ASN A 358 30.68 16.17 14.16
CA ASN A 358 30.31 16.93 15.34
C ASN A 358 30.85 18.39 15.33
N PRO A 359 29.98 19.41 15.49
CA PRO A 359 30.35 20.83 15.46
C PRO A 359 31.34 21.25 16.56
N SER A 360 31.58 20.41 17.58
CA SER A 360 32.67 20.61 18.56
C SER A 360 34.07 20.35 17.99
N GLY A 361 34.19 19.87 16.73
CA GLY A 361 35.45 19.73 16.00
C GLY A 361 36.34 18.57 16.45
N ASN A 362 35.86 17.71 17.36
CA ASN A 362 36.64 16.60 17.89
C ASN A 362 36.40 15.32 17.07
N GLN A 363 37.36 14.98 16.23
CA GLN A 363 37.31 13.93 15.22
C GLN A 363 37.45 12.51 15.79
N TYR A 364 37.63 12.39 17.11
CA TYR A 364 37.89 11.14 17.83
C TYR A 364 36.67 10.55 18.56
N LYS A 365 35.46 11.03 18.25
CA LYS A 365 34.23 10.45 18.79
C LYS A 365 33.58 9.56 17.74
N TRP A 366 33.09 8.40 18.18
CA TRP A 366 32.16 7.64 17.36
C TRP A 366 30.88 8.48 17.20
N GLU A 367 30.44 8.66 15.97
CA GLU A 367 29.23 9.41 15.63
C GLU A 367 28.41 8.65 14.60
N TYR A 368 27.11 8.54 14.86
CA TYR A 368 26.11 8.01 13.93
C TYR A 368 25.03 9.06 13.75
N VAL A 369 24.65 9.36 12.51
CA VAL A 369 23.58 10.31 12.22
C VAL A 369 22.71 9.76 11.10
N GLN A 370 21.41 9.66 11.37
CA GLN A 370 20.40 9.15 10.45
C GLN A 370 19.39 10.26 10.14
N GLU A 371 19.00 10.36 8.87
CA GLU A 371 17.86 11.15 8.41
C GLU A 371 16.84 10.23 7.77
N THR A 372 15.62 10.22 8.31
CA THR A 372 14.51 9.42 7.81
C THR A 372 13.40 10.36 7.32
N LEU A 373 12.96 10.17 6.07
CA LEU A 373 11.78 10.84 5.54
C LEU A 373 10.53 10.03 5.88
N ILE A 374 9.61 10.65 6.59
CA ILE A 374 8.31 10.08 6.96
C ILE A 374 7.24 10.78 6.10
N PRO A 375 6.57 10.07 5.18
CA PRO A 375 5.42 10.60 4.47
C PRO A 375 4.33 11.07 5.43
N VAL A 376 3.66 12.16 5.07
CA VAL A 376 2.47 12.62 5.78
C VAL A 376 1.31 12.53 4.80
N GLU A 377 0.44 11.56 5.05
CA GLU A 377 -0.86 11.51 4.38
C GLU A 377 -1.82 12.43 5.11
N MET A 378 -2.30 13.44 4.40
CA MET A 378 -3.36 14.31 4.91
C MET A 378 -4.70 13.72 4.48
N LYS A 379 -5.32 12.89 5.32
CA LYS A 379 -6.74 12.55 5.15
C LYS A 379 -7.57 13.79 5.45
N ALA A 380 -8.29 14.29 4.44
CA ALA A 380 -9.22 15.40 4.61
C ALA A 380 -10.49 14.88 5.30
N ASP A 381 -10.43 14.67 6.61
CA ASP A 381 -11.65 14.41 7.38
C ASP A 381 -12.53 15.66 7.33
N ALA A 382 -13.81 15.49 6.99
CA ALA A 382 -14.82 16.56 6.98
C ALA A 382 -15.12 17.16 8.39
N GLY A 383 -14.26 16.89 9.37
CA GLY A 383 -14.23 17.53 10.67
C GLY A 383 -13.02 17.04 11.45
N MET A 384 -11.98 17.88 11.53
CA MET A 384 -10.74 17.76 12.32
C MET A 384 -9.51 17.34 11.49
N ILE A 385 -8.56 18.27 11.36
CA ILE A 385 -7.22 18.01 10.83
C ILE A 385 -6.49 17.15 11.87
N GLY A 386 -6.34 15.85 11.59
CA GLY A 386 -5.51 14.91 12.35
C GLY A 386 -4.42 14.31 11.47
N VAL A 387 -3.20 14.19 12.00
CA VAL A 387 -2.08 13.51 11.35
C VAL A 387 -2.26 12.01 11.60
N VAL A 388 -2.54 11.23 10.55
CA VAL A 388 -2.42 9.77 10.59
C VAL A 388 -1.03 9.45 10.05
N GLY A 389 -0.19 8.88 10.89
CA GLY A 389 1.09 8.32 10.46
C GLY A 389 0.93 6.81 10.45
N ASP A 390 0.91 6.21 9.27
CA ASP A 390 1.06 4.77 9.14
C ASP A 390 2.54 4.45 9.33
N MET A 391 2.86 3.80 10.45
CA MET A 391 4.16 3.19 10.68
C MET A 391 4.09 1.75 10.16
N VAL A 392 4.86 1.46 9.12
CA VAL A 392 5.23 0.08 8.72
C VAL A 392 6.22 -0.50 9.73
#